data_AF-D4KXN1-F1
#
_entry.id   AF-D4KXN1-F1
#
_cell.length_a   1.000
_cell.length_b   1.000
_cell.length_c   1.000
_cell.angle_alpha   90.00
_cell.angle_beta   90.00
_cell.angle_gamma   90.00
#
_symmetry.space_group_name_H-M   'P 1'
#
loop_
_entity.id
_entity.type
_entity.pdbx_description
1 polymer ?
#
loop_
_entity_poly.entity_id
_entity_poly.type
_entity_poly.pdbx_seq_one_letter_code
_entity_poly.pdbx_strand_id
1 'polypeptide(L)' 'MAVPDDIKETIAVYHFHYLHEMCRYNRVRYSKKKPMEMAKKAYFDTLVSRIENSDHLHSFAQFYEYFVNEQK' A
#
# COMPACT_ATOMS: atom_id res chain seq x y z
N MET A 1 -7.16 3.91 2.35
CA MET A 1 -8.38 3.53 3.08
C MET A 1 -8.33 4.28 4.40
N ALA A 2 -9.41 4.95 4.80
CA ALA A 2 -9.44 5.54 6.13
C ALA A 2 -9.35 4.42 7.18
N VAL A 3 -8.52 4.63 8.19
CA VAL A 3 -8.48 3.76 9.36
C VAL A 3 -9.69 4.11 10.22
N PRO A 4 -10.48 3.14 10.69
CA PRO A 4 -11.57 3.39 11.61
C PRO A 4 -11.09 4.10 12.89
N ASP A 5 -11.88 5.05 13.41
CA ASP A 5 -11.51 5.90 14.55
C ASP A 5 -11.30 5.11 15.87
N ASP A 6 -11.82 3.88 15.93
CA ASP A 6 -11.73 2.96 17.06
C ASP A 6 -10.40 2.17 17.11
N ILE A 7 -9.58 2.23 16.05
CA ILE A 7 -8.27 1.59 16.01
C ILE A 7 -7.23 2.46 16.70
N LYS A 8 -6.62 1.93 17.77
CA LYS A 8 -5.53 2.59 18.52
C LYS A 8 -4.15 2.44 17.88
N GLU A 9 -4.05 1.67 16.79
CA GLU A 9 -2.81 1.40 16.09
C GLU A 9 -2.44 2.54 15.13
N THR A 10 -1.17 2.62 14.73
CA THR A 10 -0.78 3.55 13.66
C THR A 10 -1.37 3.09 12.32
N ILE A 11 -1.60 4.04 11.41
CA ILE A 11 -2.16 3.78 10.08
C ILE A 11 -1.38 2.67 9.33
N ALA A 12 -0.05 2.67 9.47
CA ALA A 12 0.82 1.67 8.85
C ALA A 12 0.62 0.26 9.44
N VAL A 13 0.48 0.15 10.76
CA VAL A 13 0.24 -1.13 11.46
C VAL A 13 -1.14 -1.67 11.09
N TYR A 14 -2.15 -0.82 11.10
CA TYR A 14 -3.50 -1.20 10.66
C TYR A 14 -3.51 -1.72 9.22
N HIS A 15 -2.88 -1.00 8.28
CA HIS A 15 -2.81 -1.44 6.89
C HIS A 15 -2.03 -2.75 6.72
N PHE A 16 -1.00 -2.98 7.53
CA PHE A 16 -0.28 -4.25 7.54
C PHE A 16 -1.17 -5.41 7.99
N HIS A 17 -1.95 -5.23 9.06
CA HIS A 17 -2.92 -6.21 9.55
C HIS A 17 -4.03 -6.47 8.54
N TYR A 18 -4.63 -5.40 7.99
CA TYR A 18 -5.65 -5.49 6.96
C TYR A 18 -5.18 -6.31 5.75
N LEU A 19 -3.95 -6.05 5.28
CA LEU A 19 -3.40 -6.77 4.14
C LEU A 19 -3.18 -8.26 4.45
N HIS A 20 -2.76 -8.60 5.66
CA HIS A 20 -2.63 -9.99 6.09
C HIS A 20 -3.98 -10.70 6.15
N GLU A 21 -5.01 -10.05 6.71
CA GLU A 21 -6.36 -10.61 6.79
C GLU A 21 -6.99 -10.81 5.41
N MET A 22 -6.82 -9.86 4.49
CA MET A 22 -7.27 -10.01 3.09
C MET A 22 -6.57 -11.16 2.38
N CYS A 23 -5.26 -11.32 2.57
CA CYS A 23 -4.53 -12.46 2.02
C CYS A 23 -5.05 -13.78 2.61
N ARG A 24 -5.27 -13.84 3.92
CA ARG A 24 -5.81 -15.00 4.62
C ARG A 24 -7.20 -15.38 4.10
N TYR A 25 -8.08 -14.41 3.94
CA TYR A 25 -9.42 -14.62 3.39
C TYR A 25 -9.37 -15.24 1.99
N ASN A 26 -8.47 -14.75 1.13
CA ASN A 26 -8.26 -15.27 -0.22
C ASN A 26 -7.42 -16.56 -0.27
N ARG A 27 -7.13 -17.19 0.87
CA ARG A 27 -6.26 -18.38 1.01
C ARG A 27 -4.85 -18.19 0.42
N VAL A 28 -4.38 -16.95 0.38
CA VAL A 28 -3.03 -16.57 -0.07
C VAL A 28 -2.15 -16.38 1.15
N ARG A 29 -1.01 -17.09 1.20
CA ARG A 29 -0.01 -16.86 2.25
C ARG A 29 0.88 -15.69 1.85
N TYR A 30 0.62 -14.51 2.42
CA TYR A 30 1.53 -13.38 2.27
C TYR A 30 2.88 -13.69 2.92
N SER A 31 3.96 -13.38 2.23
CA SER A 31 5.29 -13.31 2.82
C SER A 31 6.08 -12.19 2.16
N LYS A 32 6.95 -11.52 2.92
CA LYS A 32 7.81 -10.47 2.35
C LYS A 32 8.72 -10.99 1.22
N LYS A 33 9.07 -12.29 1.25
CA LYS A 33 9.85 -12.95 0.19
C LYS A 33 9.04 -13.30 -1.06
N LYS A 34 7.71 -13.40 -0.93
CA LYS A 34 6.79 -13.75 -2.01
C LYS A 34 5.51 -12.92 -1.87
N PRO A 35 5.54 -11.63 -2.25
CA PRO A 35 4.41 -10.71 -2.09
C PRO A 35 3.25 -10.96 -3.07
N MET A 36 3.37 -11.93 -4.00
CA MET A 36 2.31 -12.39 -4.89
C MET A 36 1.67 -11.24 -5.69
N GLU A 37 0.35 -11.04 -5.53
CA GLU A 37 -0.44 -9.99 -6.19
C GLU A 37 0.12 -8.58 -5.94
N MET A 38 0.78 -8.37 -4.79
CA MET A 38 1.29 -7.06 -4.41
C MET A 38 2.60 -6.70 -5.13
N ALA A 39 3.24 -7.68 -5.78
CA ALA A 39 4.36 -7.44 -6.70
C ALA A 39 3.91 -7.22 -8.15
N LYS A 40 2.62 -7.39 -8.46
CA LYS A 40 2.13 -7.16 -9.82
C LYS A 40 2.06 -5.67 -10.11
N LYS A 41 2.36 -5.32 -11.37
CA LYS A 41 2.25 -3.96 -11.87
C LYS A 41 0.87 -3.36 -11.61
N ALA A 42 -0.20 -4.13 -11.78
CA ALA A 42 -1.56 -3.65 -11.51
C ALA A 42 -1.77 -3.13 -10.07
N TYR A 43 -1.17 -3.79 -9.09
CA TYR A 43 -1.21 -3.33 -7.69
C TYR A 43 -0.42 -2.03 -7.51
N PHE A 44 0.75 -1.94 -8.14
CA PHE A 44 1.56 -0.72 -8.15
C PHE A 44 0.83 0.45 -8.84
N ASP A 45 0.22 0.23 -10.01
CA ASP A 45 -0.55 1.25 -10.74
C ASP A 45 -1.71 1.79 -9.88
N THR A 46 -2.37 0.90 -9.12
CA THR A 46 -3.43 1.28 -8.17
C THR A 46 -2.90 2.07 -6.98
N LEU A 47 -1.65 1.81 -6.54
CA LEU A 47 -1.00 2.61 -5.50
C LEU A 47 -0.65 4.00 -6.03
N VAL A 48 -0.16 4.10 -7.27
CA VAL A 48 0.15 5.38 -7.90
C VAL A 48 -1.11 6.23 -8.06
N SER A 49 -2.23 5.65 -8.52
CA SER A 49 -3.50 6.39 -8.64
C SER A 49 -4.06 6.85 -7.28
N ARG A 50 -3.63 6.23 -6.17
CA ARG A 50 -4.04 6.60 -4.81
C ARG A 50 -3.22 7.74 -4.23
N ILE A 51 -2.03 8.03 -4.76
CA ILE A 51 -1.20 9.15 -4.30
C ILE A 51 -2.00 10.46 -4.32
N GLU A 52 -2.77 10.70 -5.39
CA GLU A 52 -3.56 11.91 -5.57
C GLU A 52 -4.77 12.02 -4.61
N ASN A 53 -5.18 10.90 -4.00
CA ASN A 53 -6.44 10.77 -3.27
C ASN A 53 -6.26 10.35 -1.81
N SER A 54 -5.04 10.39 -1.26
CA SER A 54 -4.76 9.89 0.09
C SER A 54 -3.63 10.63 0.79
N ASP A 55 -3.98 11.38 1.84
CA ASP A 55 -3.05 12.20 2.64
C ASP A 55 -1.92 11.38 3.31
N HIS A 56 -2.17 10.11 3.63
CA HIS A 56 -1.22 9.22 4.31
C HIS A 56 -0.17 8.60 3.37
N LEU A 57 -0.23 8.87 2.06
CA LEU A 57 0.75 8.38 1.09
C LEU A 57 1.79 9.44 0.70
N HIS A 58 1.85 10.59 1.40
CA HIS A 58 2.72 11.71 1.04
C HIS A 58 4.20 11.32 0.89
N SER A 59 4.77 10.52 1.80
CA SER A 59 6.16 10.07 1.69
C SER A 59 6.39 9.15 0.48
N PHE A 60 5.40 8.33 0.12
CA PHE A 60 5.46 7.50 -1.09
C PHE A 60 5.31 8.33 -2.36
N ALA A 61 4.46 9.37 -2.33
CA ALA A 61 4.29 10.34 -3.40
C ALA A 61 5.60 11.03 -3.76
N GLN A 62 6.26 11.62 -2.75
CA GLN A 62 7.56 12.29 -2.91
C GLN A 62 8.62 11.34 -3.50
N PHE A 63 8.66 10.10 -3.00
CA PHE A 63 9.57 9.09 -3.52
C PHE A 63 9.27 8.76 -4.99
N TYR A 64 8.00 8.58 -5.35
CA TYR A 64 7.59 8.31 -6.72
C TYR A 64 7.93 9.47 -7.67
N GLU A 65 7.62 10.70 -7.27
CA GLU A 65 7.92 11.91 -8.02
C GLU A 65 9.43 12.10 -8.29
N TYR A 66 10.28 11.76 -7.32
CA TYR A 66 11.73 11.79 -7.50
C TYR A 66 12.17 10.99 -8.74
N PHE A 67 11.73 9.73 -8.86
CA PHE A 67 12.10 8.88 -10.00
C PHE A 67 11.43 9.28 -11.31
N VAL A 68 10.20 9.79 -11.26
CA VAL A 68 9.50 10.28 -12.47
C VAL A 68 10.20 11.51 -13.03
N ASN A 69 10.68 12.41 -12.16
CA ASN A 69 11.36 13.62 -12.57
C ASN A 69 12.81 13.39 -13.01
N GLU A 70 13.49 12.36 -12.51
CA GLU A 70 14.83 11.95 -12.99
C GLU A 70 14.83 11.29 -14.39
N GLN A 71 13.65 10.91 -14.92
CA GLN A 71 13.49 10.31 -16.25
C GLN A 71 13.19 11.34 -17.36
N LYS A 72 13.10 12.63 -17.02
CA LYS A 72 12.94 13.76 -17.97
C LYS A 72 14.28 14.42 -18.27
#